data_AF-A0A478FQ10-F1
#
_entry.id   AF-A0A478FQ10-F1
#
_cell.length_a   1.000
_cell.length_b   1.000
_cell.length_c   1.000
_cell.angle_alpha   90.00
_cell.angle_beta   90.00
_cell.angle_gamma   90.00
#
_symmetry.space_group_name_H-M   'P 1'
#
loop_
_entity.id
_entity.type
_entity.pdbx_description
1 polymer ?
#
loop_
_entity_poly.entity_id
_entity_poly.type
_entity_poly.pdbx_seq_one_letter_code
_entity_poly.pdbx_strand_id
1 'polypeptide(L)'
;MSIFSTIVKALTATGVVSGAAGVGSKIYLKNGHGFGTMDVDPVSNVSTSNTQDTATVTPTQNQEASTRTTYGSLLIDKKYELVKADTSNDIILNIMMERLDPTKDSLSYSQGQRFSVSSPVTFGTKKFDSQIGGKNYSLTVLQKPQDTFIDPWKQACIQALAVEVTKEKVEKSGTTEYSEMAKLREWCTIPTVDQVLRRHKLTPLNTNTEDTKDDEEWKTVISGGWFKKEGDKNNWEDQSFIKDEADLNIVVGTDKSGINGKNDVDKSKIDVFKKRCKDELSKPFERKNFYLTTQFINGITGDKPEIDAFQETALFCVKSFTASQYITDSLQGLVSDSVEISADDYCYLSDVSNKESLTTNNPLGGKSFWCAVKSLYKAKPRN
;
A
#
# COMPACT_ATOMS: atom_id res chain seq x y z
N MET A 1 -14.54 -67.69 23.86
CA MET A 1 -15.36 -68.01 22.67
C MET A 1 -15.56 -66.69 21.94
N SER A 2 -14.84 -66.38 20.85
CA SER A 2 -15.20 -66.67 19.43
C SER A 2 -16.67 -66.30 19.13
N ILE A 3 -17.07 -65.58 18.08
CA ILE A 3 -16.89 -65.84 16.65
C ILE A 3 -17.12 -64.55 15.80
N PHE A 4 -16.49 -64.55 14.63
CA PHE A 4 -16.47 -63.65 13.44
C PHE A 4 -17.80 -63.29 12.72
N SER A 5 -17.73 -62.24 11.86
CA SER A 5 -18.04 -62.22 10.40
C SER A 5 -18.92 -61.02 9.96
N THR A 6 -18.38 -59.98 9.29
CA THR A 6 -18.18 -59.77 7.82
C THR A 6 -19.45 -59.82 6.95
N ILE A 7 -19.85 -58.69 6.35
CA ILE A 7 -20.43 -58.60 4.99
C ILE A 7 -19.91 -57.34 4.28
N VAL A 8 -19.18 -57.57 3.20
CA VAL A 8 -18.87 -56.63 2.11
C VAL A 8 -19.95 -56.78 1.04
N LYS A 9 -20.41 -55.66 0.44
CA LYS A 9 -21.07 -55.67 -0.87
C LYS A 9 -20.39 -54.65 -1.78
N ALA A 10 -19.70 -55.17 -2.78
CA ALA A 10 -19.34 -54.47 -3.99
C ALA A 10 -20.46 -54.65 -5.02
N LEU A 11 -20.77 -53.62 -5.80
CA LEU A 11 -21.39 -53.74 -7.12
C LEU A 11 -20.96 -52.54 -7.97
N THR A 12 -20.19 -52.87 -9.00
CA THR A 12 -19.73 -52.02 -10.10
C THR A 12 -20.84 -51.79 -11.13
N ALA A 13 -20.89 -50.59 -11.71
CA ALA A 13 -21.44 -50.38 -13.05
C ALA A 13 -20.70 -49.22 -13.76
N THR A 14 -20.05 -49.57 -14.87
CA THR A 14 -19.44 -48.72 -15.90
C THR A 14 -20.48 -48.05 -16.79
N GLY A 15 -20.23 -46.82 -17.30
CA GLY A 15 -20.99 -46.30 -18.46
C GLY A 15 -20.97 -44.78 -18.75
N VAL A 16 -19.89 -44.30 -19.38
CA VAL A 16 -19.76 -43.34 -20.52
C VAL A 16 -20.62 -42.03 -20.63
N VAL A 17 -19.90 -40.90 -20.57
CA VAL A 17 -19.87 -39.66 -21.40
C VAL A 17 -21.14 -39.13 -22.13
N SER A 18 -21.50 -37.87 -21.81
CA SER A 18 -21.70 -36.69 -22.70
C SER A 18 -22.91 -35.84 -22.30
N GLY A 19 -22.76 -34.50 -22.36
CA GLY A 19 -23.87 -33.55 -22.25
C GLY A 19 -23.57 -32.34 -21.37
N ALA A 20 -22.91 -31.33 -21.94
CA ALA A 20 -22.80 -30.02 -21.33
C ALA A 20 -24.18 -29.38 -21.10
N ALA A 21 -24.42 -28.87 -19.90
CA ALA A 21 -25.37 -27.79 -19.66
C ALA A 21 -24.88 -26.99 -18.45
N GLY A 22 -24.78 -25.68 -18.66
CA GLY A 22 -24.01 -24.75 -17.85
C GLY A 22 -24.30 -24.77 -16.36
N VAL A 23 -23.24 -24.65 -15.58
CA VAL A 23 -23.29 -23.96 -14.30
C VAL A 23 -22.07 -23.06 -14.25
N GLY A 24 -22.33 -21.75 -14.34
CA GLY A 24 -21.31 -20.71 -14.31
C GLY A 24 -20.41 -20.90 -13.10
N SER A 25 -19.16 -21.27 -13.36
CA SER A 25 -18.13 -21.27 -12.34
C SER A 25 -17.82 -19.82 -12.03
N LYS A 26 -18.43 -19.32 -10.95
CA LYS A 26 -17.99 -18.13 -10.24
C LYS A 26 -16.50 -18.27 -10.00
N ILE A 27 -15.70 -17.44 -10.67
CA ILE A 27 -14.28 -17.29 -10.42
C ILE A 27 -14.17 -16.60 -9.06
N TYR A 28 -14.12 -17.41 -8.01
CA TYR A 28 -13.73 -16.97 -6.68
C TYR A 28 -12.24 -16.67 -6.71
N LEU A 29 -11.88 -15.43 -6.40
CA LEU A 29 -10.54 -15.00 -6.00
C LEU A 29 -10.09 -15.83 -4.77
N LYS A 30 -9.65 -17.07 -5.01
CA LYS A 30 -9.04 -17.92 -4.01
C LYS A 30 -7.54 -17.59 -3.96
N ASN A 31 -7.18 -16.92 -2.88
CA ASN A 31 -5.85 -16.85 -2.29
C ASN A 31 -4.78 -16.05 -3.04
N GLY A 32 -5.00 -14.75 -3.06
CA GLY A 32 -3.98 -13.77 -2.74
C GLY A 32 -4.72 -12.52 -2.30
N HIS A 33 -4.49 -12.00 -1.10
CA HIS A 33 -5.11 -10.75 -0.63
C HIS A 33 -4.64 -9.59 -1.51
N GLY A 34 -5.24 -9.47 -2.69
CA GLY A 34 -5.07 -8.46 -3.72
C GLY A 34 -5.85 -7.23 -3.33
N PHE A 35 -5.15 -6.15 -2.94
CA PHE A 35 -5.74 -4.82 -2.93
C PHE A 35 -6.42 -4.63 -4.30
N GLY A 36 -7.68 -4.21 -4.31
CA GLY A 36 -8.46 -4.09 -5.54
C GLY A 36 -7.67 -3.29 -6.58
N THR A 37 -7.51 -3.84 -7.77
CA THR A 37 -6.71 -3.27 -8.86
C THR A 37 -7.32 -1.94 -9.31
N MET A 38 -6.88 -0.81 -8.74
CA MET A 38 -7.24 0.51 -9.26
C MET A 38 -6.32 0.84 -10.42
N ASP A 39 -6.89 1.26 -11.55
CA ASP A 39 -6.15 1.98 -12.56
C ASP A 39 -5.62 3.28 -11.97
N VAL A 40 -4.31 3.34 -11.78
CA VAL A 40 -3.62 4.59 -11.46
C VAL A 40 -3.00 5.04 -12.77
N ASP A 41 -3.43 6.18 -13.31
CA ASP A 41 -2.71 6.84 -14.38
C ASP A 41 -1.59 7.69 -13.75
N PRO A 42 -0.34 7.59 -14.21
CA PRO A 42 0.79 8.26 -13.56
C PRO A 42 0.89 9.75 -13.89
N VAL A 43 -0.09 10.33 -14.59
CA VAL A 43 -0.12 11.77 -14.90
C VAL A 43 -1.42 12.36 -14.35
N SER A 44 -1.32 13.07 -13.22
CA SER A 44 -2.39 13.92 -12.72
C SER A 44 -2.35 15.26 -13.46
N ASN A 45 -3.12 15.39 -14.55
CA ASN A 45 -3.49 16.69 -15.12
C ASN A 45 -5.02 16.77 -15.23
N VAL A 46 -5.59 17.83 -14.66
CA VAL A 46 -7.03 18.15 -14.65
C VAL A 46 -7.34 19.18 -15.76
N SER A 47 -8.58 19.11 -16.30
CA SER A 47 -9.31 20.05 -17.19
C SER A 47 -9.02 19.93 -18.71
N THR A 48 -9.98 19.99 -19.66
CA THR A 48 -11.37 20.47 -19.66
C THR A 48 -12.12 20.08 -20.98
N SER A 49 -13.45 20.00 -20.90
CA SER A 49 -14.47 20.46 -21.89
C SER A 49 -14.92 19.64 -23.11
N ASN A 50 -16.21 19.26 -23.05
CA ASN A 50 -17.29 19.20 -24.05
C ASN A 50 -17.00 19.37 -25.55
N THR A 51 -17.48 18.42 -26.35
CA THR A 51 -18.32 18.71 -27.53
C THR A 51 -19.30 17.55 -27.78
N GLN A 52 -20.59 17.84 -27.69
CA GLN A 52 -21.66 17.01 -28.27
C GLN A 52 -21.81 17.44 -29.72
N ASP A 53 -21.71 16.51 -30.66
CA ASP A 53 -22.53 16.57 -31.87
C ASP A 53 -22.69 15.21 -32.55
N THR A 54 -23.79 15.13 -33.27
CA THR A 54 -24.55 13.93 -33.64
C THR A 54 -24.21 13.47 -35.05
N ALA A 55 -23.95 12.18 -35.30
CA ALA A 55 -24.27 11.53 -36.58
C ALA A 55 -24.13 10.00 -36.48
N THR A 56 -25.27 9.32 -36.60
CA THR A 56 -25.38 7.88 -36.78
C THR A 56 -24.89 7.52 -38.20
N VAL A 57 -23.71 6.93 -38.29
CA VAL A 57 -23.24 6.24 -39.50
C VAL A 57 -22.90 4.81 -39.10
N THR A 58 -23.69 3.87 -39.57
CA THR A 58 -23.46 2.43 -39.46
C THR A 58 -22.18 2.06 -40.20
N PRO A 59 -21.10 1.58 -39.55
CA PRO A 59 -19.97 1.02 -40.27
C PRO A 59 -20.18 -0.48 -40.42
N THR A 60 -20.18 -0.91 -41.68
CA THR A 60 -19.90 -2.26 -42.13
C THR A 60 -18.84 -2.92 -41.26
N GLN A 61 -19.12 -4.11 -40.72
CA GLN A 61 -18.15 -4.94 -40.00
C GLN A 61 -16.99 -5.33 -40.93
N ASN A 62 -16.00 -4.45 -41.02
CA ASN A 62 -14.64 -4.81 -41.34
C ASN A 62 -14.08 -5.35 -40.03
N GLN A 63 -13.74 -6.63 -39.95
CA GLN A 63 -12.95 -7.16 -38.84
C GLN A 63 -11.59 -6.44 -38.90
N GLU A 64 -11.47 -5.32 -38.20
CA GLU A 64 -10.19 -4.73 -37.85
C GLU A 64 -9.37 -5.83 -37.20
N ALA A 65 -8.27 -6.22 -37.86
CA ALA A 65 -7.28 -7.07 -37.24
C ALA A 65 -6.86 -6.39 -35.94
N SER A 66 -7.27 -6.94 -34.80
CA SER A 66 -6.95 -6.36 -33.51
C SER A 66 -5.44 -6.17 -33.45
N THR A 67 -4.97 -4.93 -33.35
CA THR A 67 -3.55 -4.63 -33.29
C THR A 67 -2.97 -5.31 -32.05
N ARG A 68 -2.15 -6.35 -32.28
CA ARG A 68 -1.42 -7.02 -31.21
C ARG A 68 -0.34 -6.07 -30.69
N THR A 69 -0.21 -6.02 -29.38
CA THR A 69 0.81 -5.26 -28.65
C THR A 69 1.27 -6.09 -27.46
N THR A 70 2.23 -5.63 -26.66
CA THR A 70 2.65 -6.32 -25.44
C THR A 70 2.15 -5.60 -24.20
N TYR A 71 2.10 -6.29 -23.05
CA TYR A 71 1.86 -5.63 -21.76
C TYR A 71 2.87 -4.51 -21.51
N GLY A 72 4.15 -4.77 -21.78
CA GLY A 72 5.23 -3.80 -21.59
C GLY A 72 5.04 -2.53 -22.42
N SER A 73 4.70 -2.67 -23.70
CA SER A 73 4.43 -1.52 -24.58
C SER A 73 3.30 -0.64 -24.06
N LEU A 74 2.18 -1.26 -23.64
CA LEU A 74 1.03 -0.52 -23.08
C LEU A 74 1.36 0.20 -21.77
N LEU A 75 2.22 -0.37 -20.93
CA LEU A 75 2.66 0.29 -19.69
C LEU A 75 3.61 1.46 -19.97
N ILE A 76 4.51 1.33 -20.95
CA ILE A 76 5.40 2.42 -21.39
C ILE A 76 4.60 3.59 -21.98
N ASP A 77 3.55 3.30 -22.76
CA ASP A 77 2.64 4.33 -23.28
C ASP A 77 1.99 5.13 -22.16
N LYS A 78 1.63 4.43 -21.08
CA LYS A 78 1.16 5.01 -19.83
C LYS A 78 2.26 5.63 -18.97
N LYS A 79 3.51 5.76 -19.43
CA LYS A 79 4.64 6.38 -18.70
C LYS A 79 5.11 5.62 -17.46
N TYR A 80 4.89 4.31 -17.41
CA TYR A 80 5.53 3.46 -16.41
C TYR A 80 6.96 3.12 -16.81
N GLU A 81 7.87 3.18 -15.84
CA GLU A 81 9.20 2.60 -15.97
C GLU A 81 9.14 1.11 -15.64
N LEU A 82 9.66 0.27 -16.54
CA LEU A 82 9.57 -1.19 -16.40
C LEU A 82 10.82 -1.78 -15.74
N VAL A 83 10.64 -2.90 -15.06
CA VAL A 83 11.75 -3.77 -14.67
C VAL A 83 12.46 -4.29 -15.93
N LYS A 84 13.78 -4.18 -15.93
CA LYS A 84 14.70 -4.63 -16.98
C LYS A 84 15.82 -5.49 -16.38
N ALA A 85 16.65 -6.07 -17.24
CA ALA A 85 17.76 -6.92 -16.80
C ALA A 85 18.79 -6.15 -15.93
N ASP A 86 18.98 -4.86 -16.20
CA ASP A 86 19.90 -3.95 -15.51
C ASP A 86 19.27 -3.20 -14.34
N THR A 87 17.99 -3.41 -14.04
CA THR A 87 17.35 -2.83 -12.84
C THR A 87 18.12 -3.27 -11.59
N SER A 88 18.43 -2.30 -10.72
CA SER A 88 19.23 -2.57 -9.53
C SER A 88 18.54 -3.55 -8.59
N ASN A 89 19.36 -4.34 -7.88
CA ASN A 89 18.89 -5.36 -6.95
C ASN A 89 18.00 -4.76 -5.85
N ASP A 90 18.37 -3.61 -5.31
CA ASP A 90 17.59 -2.92 -4.27
C ASP A 90 16.20 -2.52 -4.75
N ILE A 91 16.05 -2.06 -6.00
CA ILE A 91 14.74 -1.73 -6.57
C ILE A 91 13.86 -2.97 -6.63
N ILE A 92 14.40 -4.12 -7.06
CA ILE A 92 13.63 -5.37 -7.12
C ILE A 92 13.17 -5.82 -5.73
N LEU A 93 14.05 -5.74 -4.73
CA LEU A 93 13.69 -6.05 -3.35
C LEU A 93 12.61 -5.10 -2.81
N ASN A 94 12.67 -3.82 -3.16
CA ASN A 94 11.63 -2.84 -2.80
C ASN A 94 10.28 -3.18 -3.47
N ILE A 95 10.27 -3.52 -4.77
CA ILE A 95 9.06 -3.94 -5.49
C ILE A 95 8.43 -5.16 -4.82
N MET A 96 9.20 -6.20 -4.48
CA MET A 96 8.67 -7.38 -3.79
C MET A 96 8.02 -7.02 -2.46
N MET A 97 8.52 -6.01 -1.77
CA MET A 97 8.07 -5.64 -0.43
C MET A 97 7.06 -4.48 -0.43
N GLU A 98 6.67 -3.92 -1.58
CA GLU A 98 5.96 -2.63 -1.67
C GLU A 98 4.61 -2.60 -0.95
N ARG A 99 3.96 -3.76 -0.78
CA ARG A 99 2.73 -3.86 0.01
C ARG A 99 3.03 -3.79 1.50
N LEU A 100 2.59 -2.68 2.07
CA LEU A 100 2.46 -2.48 3.50
C LEU A 100 1.45 -3.46 4.07
N ASP A 101 1.88 -4.20 5.07
CA ASP A 101 0.94 -4.84 5.96
C ASP A 101 1.54 -4.83 7.37
N PRO A 102 1.23 -3.81 8.19
CA PRO A 102 1.76 -3.71 9.55
C PRO A 102 1.21 -4.84 10.45
N THR A 103 0.27 -5.63 9.96
CA THR A 103 -0.40 -6.71 10.69
C THR A 103 0.31 -8.05 10.55
N LYS A 104 1.29 -8.15 9.63
CA LYS A 104 1.97 -9.41 9.32
C LYS A 104 3.29 -9.52 10.07
N ASP A 105 3.41 -10.59 10.83
CA ASP A 105 4.66 -11.11 11.39
C ASP A 105 5.30 -12.20 10.50
N SER A 106 4.66 -12.51 9.37
CA SER A 106 5.12 -13.46 8.38
C SER A 106 4.48 -13.17 7.02
N LEU A 107 5.26 -13.30 5.95
CA LEU A 107 4.78 -13.08 4.60
C LEU A 107 5.47 -14.04 3.63
N SER A 108 4.69 -14.60 2.71
CA SER A 108 5.20 -15.39 1.60
C SER A 108 4.29 -15.21 0.39
N TYR A 109 4.88 -15.20 -0.79
CA TYR A 109 4.18 -15.27 -2.06
C TYR A 109 4.37 -16.66 -2.67
N SER A 110 3.28 -17.31 -3.04
CA SER A 110 3.34 -18.55 -3.82
C SER A 110 3.57 -18.25 -5.30
N GLN A 111 4.00 -19.27 -6.04
CA GLN A 111 4.15 -19.17 -7.49
C GLN A 111 2.83 -18.73 -8.16
N GLY A 112 2.92 -17.84 -9.14
CA GLY A 112 1.77 -17.30 -9.88
C GLY A 112 0.83 -16.38 -9.07
N GLN A 113 1.11 -16.13 -7.78
CA GLN A 113 0.22 -15.36 -6.93
C GLN A 113 0.19 -13.88 -7.29
N ARG A 114 1.35 -13.30 -7.59
CA ARG A 114 1.50 -11.84 -7.78
C ARG A 114 1.19 -11.45 -9.21
N PHE A 115 1.67 -12.24 -10.16
CA PHE A 115 1.30 -12.24 -11.58
C PHE A 115 1.51 -13.65 -12.14
N SER A 116 0.98 -13.95 -13.31
CA SER A 116 0.82 -15.32 -13.84
C SER A 116 2.06 -16.21 -13.74
N VAL A 117 3.24 -15.65 -13.99
CA VAL A 117 4.53 -16.36 -13.97
C VAL A 117 5.44 -15.95 -12.81
N SER A 118 4.90 -15.25 -11.80
CA SER A 118 5.71 -14.76 -10.66
C SER A 118 6.32 -15.92 -9.87
N SER A 119 7.61 -15.81 -9.57
CA SER A 119 8.34 -16.74 -8.70
C SER A 119 7.85 -16.66 -7.24
N PRO A 120 7.95 -17.74 -6.45
CA PRO A 120 7.67 -17.68 -5.03
C PRO A 120 8.69 -16.81 -4.29
N VAL A 121 8.26 -16.16 -3.21
CA VAL A 121 9.11 -15.30 -2.37
C VAL A 121 8.77 -15.56 -0.90
N THR A 122 9.78 -15.60 -0.04
CA THR A 122 9.60 -15.68 1.41
C THR A 122 10.31 -14.53 2.07
N PHE A 123 9.63 -13.89 3.03
CA PHE A 123 10.14 -12.75 3.76
C PHE A 123 10.58 -13.20 5.16
N GLY A 124 11.76 -12.74 5.58
CA GLY A 124 12.20 -12.88 6.96
C GLY A 124 11.54 -11.84 7.87
N THR A 125 11.80 -11.95 9.16
CA THR A 125 11.42 -10.94 10.14
C THR A 125 12.59 -10.57 11.04
N LYS A 126 12.51 -9.39 11.63
CA LYS A 126 13.45 -8.91 12.64
C LYS A 126 12.66 -8.31 13.79
N LYS A 127 13.03 -8.69 15.01
CA LYS A 127 12.52 -8.08 16.23
C LYS A 127 13.45 -6.93 16.63
N PHE A 128 12.87 -5.79 16.94
CA PHE A 128 13.54 -4.65 17.53
C PHE A 128 12.98 -4.44 18.94
N ASP A 129 13.86 -4.09 19.88
CA ASP A 129 13.50 -3.76 21.25
C ASP A 129 13.87 -2.28 21.51
N SER A 130 12.98 -1.56 22.20
CA SER A 130 13.10 -0.11 22.42
C SER A 130 12.64 0.26 23.82
N GLN A 131 13.33 1.20 24.47
CA GLN A 131 12.96 1.74 25.77
C GLN A 131 12.40 3.15 25.61
N ILE A 132 11.12 3.35 25.98
CA ILE A 132 10.40 4.61 25.81
C ILE A 132 9.67 4.92 27.12
N GLY A 133 9.93 6.10 27.69
CA GLY A 133 9.30 6.52 28.95
C GLY A 133 9.54 5.55 30.12
N GLY A 134 10.70 4.88 30.14
CA GLY A 134 11.05 3.89 31.17
C GLY A 134 10.40 2.50 30.99
N LYS A 135 9.58 2.30 29.95
CA LYS A 135 8.99 1.00 29.61
C LYS A 135 9.70 0.39 28.40
N ASN A 136 9.87 -0.94 28.44
CA ASN A 136 10.39 -1.71 27.32
C ASN A 136 9.26 -2.09 26.37
N TYR A 137 9.48 -1.88 25.08
CA TYR A 137 8.61 -2.27 24.00
C TYR A 137 9.37 -3.14 23.01
N SER A 138 8.63 -3.94 22.26
CA SER A 138 9.17 -4.67 21.13
C SER A 138 8.31 -4.53 19.88
N LEU A 139 8.97 -4.66 18.73
CA LEU A 139 8.31 -4.66 17.43
C LEU A 139 8.96 -5.69 16.51
N THR A 140 8.16 -6.65 16.06
CA THR A 140 8.56 -7.55 14.96
C THR A 140 8.13 -6.93 13.64
N VAL A 141 9.09 -6.72 12.74
CA VAL A 141 8.86 -6.18 11.41
C VAL A 141 9.32 -7.15 10.34
N LEU A 142 8.63 -7.16 9.20
CA LEU A 142 9.09 -7.88 8.01
C LEU A 142 10.44 -7.32 7.55
N GLN A 143 11.27 -8.17 6.97
CA GLN A 143 12.53 -7.79 6.33
C GLN A 143 12.42 -7.97 4.81
N LYS A 144 13.27 -7.26 4.07
CA LYS A 144 13.44 -7.52 2.63
C LYS A 144 13.69 -9.02 2.40
N PRO A 145 13.16 -9.59 1.31
CA PRO A 145 13.46 -10.97 0.96
C PRO A 145 14.95 -11.12 0.64
N GLN A 146 15.47 -12.35 0.67
CA GLN A 146 16.86 -12.64 0.35
C GLN A 146 17.20 -12.39 -1.13
N ASP A 147 18.45 -12.04 -1.43
CA ASP A 147 18.91 -11.75 -2.80
C ASP A 147 18.67 -12.89 -3.79
N THR A 148 18.57 -14.14 -3.30
CA THR A 148 18.25 -15.33 -4.11
C THR A 148 16.93 -15.22 -4.87
N PHE A 149 16.02 -14.35 -4.46
CA PHE A 149 14.73 -14.15 -5.13
C PHE A 149 14.79 -13.12 -6.28
N ILE A 150 15.89 -12.36 -6.42
CA ILE A 150 15.99 -11.22 -7.33
C ILE A 150 15.94 -11.65 -8.79
N ASP A 151 16.87 -12.48 -9.24
CA ASP A 151 16.95 -12.88 -10.65
C ASP A 151 15.71 -13.65 -11.13
N PRO A 152 15.16 -14.63 -10.36
CA PRO A 152 13.91 -15.28 -10.72
C PRO A 152 12.73 -14.31 -10.88
N TRP A 153 12.69 -13.22 -10.10
CA TRP A 153 11.65 -12.21 -10.22
C TRP A 153 11.85 -11.30 -11.41
N LYS A 154 13.08 -10.81 -11.65
CA LYS A 154 13.43 -10.02 -12.84
C LYS A 154 13.05 -10.75 -14.11
N GLN A 155 13.44 -12.02 -14.23
CA GLN A 155 13.13 -12.84 -15.40
C GLN A 155 11.63 -13.07 -15.56
N ALA A 156 10.91 -13.33 -14.48
CA ALA A 156 9.46 -13.47 -14.52
C ALA A 156 8.78 -12.18 -15.03
N CYS A 157 9.23 -11.01 -14.59
CA CYS A 157 8.72 -9.73 -15.09
C CYS A 157 9.02 -9.52 -16.57
N ILE A 158 10.25 -9.74 -17.02
CA ILE A 158 10.64 -9.59 -18.43
C ILE A 158 9.78 -10.51 -19.32
N GLN A 159 9.60 -11.77 -18.92
CA GLN A 159 8.78 -12.74 -19.65
C GLN A 159 7.30 -12.31 -19.70
N ALA A 160 6.73 -11.90 -18.57
CA ALA A 160 5.33 -11.50 -18.50
C ALA A 160 5.04 -10.23 -19.31
N LEU A 161 5.94 -9.25 -19.25
CA LEU A 161 5.81 -7.98 -19.98
C LEU A 161 5.88 -8.17 -21.50
N ALA A 162 6.57 -9.21 -21.99
CA ALA A 162 6.70 -9.53 -23.41
C ALA A 162 5.49 -10.27 -24.01
N VAL A 163 4.51 -10.69 -23.20
CA VAL A 163 3.33 -11.42 -23.70
C VAL A 163 2.48 -10.51 -24.60
N GLU A 164 2.13 -11.02 -25.79
CA GLU A 164 1.23 -10.35 -26.73
C GLU A 164 -0.22 -10.36 -26.26
N VAL A 165 -0.89 -9.21 -26.40
CA VAL A 165 -2.28 -8.97 -26.01
C VAL A 165 -2.97 -8.05 -27.00
N THR A 166 -4.29 -7.97 -26.90
CA THR A 166 -5.10 -6.98 -27.61
C THR A 166 -5.49 -5.86 -26.64
N LYS A 167 -5.34 -4.61 -27.09
CA LYS A 167 -5.63 -3.42 -26.27
C LYS A 167 -7.05 -3.44 -25.70
N GLU A 168 -8.04 -3.82 -26.52
CA GLU A 168 -9.44 -3.92 -26.11
C GLU A 168 -9.65 -4.82 -24.88
N LYS A 169 -8.99 -5.98 -24.83
CA LYS A 169 -9.13 -6.90 -23.69
C LYS A 169 -8.44 -6.39 -22.45
N VAL A 170 -7.29 -5.73 -22.61
CA VAL A 170 -6.53 -5.13 -21.50
C VAL A 170 -7.30 -3.98 -20.86
N GLU A 171 -8.06 -3.21 -21.65
CA GLU A 171 -8.85 -2.07 -21.15
C GLU A 171 -10.24 -2.48 -20.64
N LYS A 172 -10.72 -3.67 -21.02
CA LYS A 172 -12.01 -4.19 -20.59
C LYS A 172 -11.93 -4.83 -19.21
N SER A 173 -12.51 -4.15 -18.20
CA SER A 173 -12.64 -4.68 -16.84
C SER A 173 -13.32 -6.06 -16.83
N GLY A 174 -12.85 -6.93 -15.92
CA GLY A 174 -13.35 -8.30 -15.74
C GLY A 174 -12.70 -9.36 -16.65
N THR A 175 -11.79 -8.99 -17.55
CA THR A 175 -10.98 -9.95 -18.31
C THR A 175 -9.76 -10.42 -17.51
N THR A 176 -9.21 -11.57 -17.91
CA THR A 176 -7.93 -12.05 -17.39
C THR A 176 -6.81 -11.08 -17.75
N GLU A 177 -6.83 -10.54 -18.97
CA GLU A 177 -5.81 -9.63 -19.46
C GLU A 177 -5.81 -8.29 -18.71
N TYR A 178 -6.97 -7.75 -18.36
CA TYR A 178 -7.11 -6.57 -17.49
C TYR A 178 -6.52 -6.84 -16.10
N SER A 179 -6.87 -7.98 -15.51
CA SER A 179 -6.40 -8.37 -14.17
C SER A 179 -4.89 -8.58 -14.14
N GLU A 180 -4.33 -9.19 -15.19
CA GLU A 180 -2.89 -9.40 -15.33
C GLU A 180 -2.15 -8.07 -15.58
N MET A 181 -2.68 -7.19 -16.43
CA MET A 181 -2.10 -5.85 -16.65
C MET A 181 -1.98 -5.08 -15.34
N ALA A 182 -3.03 -5.10 -14.51
CA ALA A 182 -2.99 -4.41 -13.23
C ALA A 182 -1.94 -4.99 -12.26
N LYS A 183 -1.75 -6.31 -12.29
CA LYS A 183 -0.69 -6.99 -11.53
C LYS A 183 0.70 -6.65 -12.05
N LEU A 184 0.91 -6.64 -13.37
CA LEU A 184 2.20 -6.29 -13.97
C LEU A 184 2.55 -4.82 -13.75
N ARG A 185 1.56 -3.92 -13.79
CA ARG A 185 1.74 -2.54 -13.34
C ARG A 185 2.25 -2.49 -11.90
N GLU A 186 1.67 -3.28 -11.00
CA GLU A 186 2.06 -3.28 -9.59
C GLU A 186 3.46 -3.87 -9.40
N TRP A 187 3.72 -5.06 -9.92
CA TRP A 187 4.86 -5.90 -9.53
C TRP A 187 6.04 -5.91 -10.51
N CYS A 188 5.90 -5.28 -11.68
CA CYS A 188 6.92 -5.27 -12.74
C CYS A 188 7.22 -3.87 -13.28
N THR A 189 6.82 -2.83 -12.55
CA THR A 189 7.24 -1.44 -12.79
C THR A 189 8.08 -0.94 -11.63
N ILE A 190 8.93 0.05 -11.88
CA ILE A 190 9.71 0.75 -10.85
C ILE A 190 8.83 1.86 -10.27
N PRO A 191 8.36 1.75 -9.02
CA PRO A 191 7.36 2.67 -8.51
C PRO A 191 7.98 3.89 -7.84
N THR A 192 7.28 5.03 -7.89
CA THR A 192 7.52 6.19 -7.02
C THR A 192 6.75 6.06 -5.70
N VAL A 193 7.07 6.90 -4.71
CA VAL A 193 6.30 6.97 -3.45
C VAL A 193 4.82 7.30 -3.69
N ASP A 194 4.49 8.25 -4.59
CA ASP A 194 3.11 8.56 -4.98
C ASP A 194 2.36 7.32 -5.48
N GLN A 195 2.99 6.55 -6.38
CA GLN A 195 2.37 5.37 -6.96
C GLN A 195 2.10 4.30 -5.90
N VAL A 196 3.03 4.08 -4.97
CA VAL A 196 2.81 3.14 -3.87
C VAL A 196 1.69 3.62 -2.94
N LEU A 197 1.62 4.91 -2.59
CA LEU A 197 0.53 5.45 -1.76
C LEU A 197 -0.85 5.19 -2.39
N ARG A 198 -0.97 5.41 -3.70
CA ARG A 198 -2.22 5.18 -4.45
C ARG A 198 -2.59 3.70 -4.55
N ARG A 199 -1.60 2.80 -4.67
CA ARG A 199 -1.82 1.34 -4.58
C ARG A 199 -2.43 0.96 -3.22
N HIS A 200 -2.08 1.71 -2.18
CA HIS A 200 -2.61 1.63 -0.81
C HIS A 200 -3.90 2.43 -0.56
N LYS A 201 -4.57 2.91 -1.61
CA LYS A 201 -5.81 3.72 -1.54
C LYS A 201 -5.67 5.05 -0.80
N LEU A 202 -4.45 5.43 -0.44
CA LEU A 202 -4.16 6.76 0.08
C LEU A 202 -4.19 7.74 -1.09
N THR A 203 -4.72 8.94 -0.84
CA THR A 203 -4.88 9.98 -1.87
C THR A 203 -3.90 11.12 -1.59
N PRO A 204 -2.77 11.21 -2.31
CA PRO A 204 -1.85 12.33 -2.19
C PRO A 204 -2.56 13.67 -2.46
N LEU A 205 -2.24 14.67 -1.64
CA LEU A 205 -2.72 16.04 -1.79
C LEU A 205 -1.98 16.77 -2.91
N ASN A 206 -2.60 17.80 -3.50
CA ASN A 206 -1.93 18.65 -4.48
C ASN A 206 -0.76 19.41 -3.82
N THR A 207 0.43 19.30 -4.44
CA THR A 207 1.68 19.90 -3.97
C THR A 207 2.11 21.15 -4.74
N ASN A 208 1.28 21.66 -5.66
CA ASN A 208 1.48 22.94 -6.32
C ASN A 208 1.17 24.09 -5.35
N THR A 209 2.18 24.92 -5.04
CA THR A 209 2.09 26.05 -4.11
C THR A 209 1.11 27.14 -4.56
N GLU A 210 0.83 27.21 -5.86
CA GLU A 210 -0.12 28.18 -6.43
C GLU A 210 -1.57 27.68 -6.42
N ASP A 211 -1.80 26.38 -6.22
CA ASP A 211 -3.15 25.78 -6.20
C ASP A 211 -3.66 25.70 -4.76
N THR A 212 -4.84 26.27 -4.49
CA THR A 212 -5.46 26.33 -3.16
C THR A 212 -6.58 25.30 -2.96
N LYS A 213 -6.85 24.43 -3.95
CA LYS A 213 -8.02 23.53 -3.92
C LYS A 213 -8.05 22.55 -2.75
N ASP A 214 -6.87 22.16 -2.26
CA ASP A 214 -6.70 21.19 -1.16
C ASP A 214 -6.29 21.89 0.15
N ASP A 215 -6.39 23.22 0.26
CA ASP A 215 -5.90 23.97 1.42
C ASP A 215 -6.61 23.57 2.73
N GLU A 216 -7.91 23.25 2.70
CA GLU A 216 -8.64 22.79 3.89
C GLU A 216 -8.22 21.37 4.31
N GLU A 217 -7.92 20.50 3.36
CA GLU A 217 -7.32 19.20 3.63
C GLU A 217 -5.90 19.35 4.19
N TRP A 218 -5.09 20.26 3.64
CA TRP A 218 -3.77 20.58 4.19
C TRP A 218 -3.87 21.07 5.64
N LYS A 219 -4.77 22.01 5.94
CA LYS A 219 -5.02 22.44 7.32
C LYS A 219 -5.38 21.28 8.23
N THR A 220 -6.19 20.34 7.74
CA THR A 220 -6.58 19.15 8.49
C THR A 220 -5.38 18.25 8.79
N VAL A 221 -4.52 18.00 7.80
CA VAL A 221 -3.31 17.18 7.97
C VAL A 221 -2.34 17.84 8.94
N ILE A 222 -1.99 19.10 8.71
CA ILE A 222 -0.99 19.85 9.46
C ILE A 222 -1.40 20.04 10.93
N SER A 223 -2.69 20.31 11.18
CA SER A 223 -3.23 20.43 12.54
C SER A 223 -3.59 19.09 13.20
N GLY A 224 -3.27 17.94 12.58
CA GLY A 224 -3.61 16.61 13.08
C GLY A 224 -2.95 16.20 14.41
N GLY A 225 -1.98 16.99 14.90
CA GLY A 225 -1.40 16.86 16.25
C GLY A 225 0.11 16.57 16.26
N TRP A 226 0.69 16.16 15.13
CA TRP A 226 2.14 15.93 15.02
C TRP A 226 2.98 17.19 15.30
N PHE A 227 2.43 18.38 15.07
CA PHE A 227 3.10 19.66 15.31
C PHE A 227 2.50 20.42 16.49
N LYS A 228 1.83 19.71 17.40
CA LYS A 228 1.22 20.26 18.62
C LYS A 228 2.15 20.09 19.82
N LYS A 229 2.12 21.06 20.73
CA LYS A 229 2.73 20.99 22.05
C LYS A 229 1.70 20.47 23.07
N GLU A 230 2.05 19.43 23.82
CA GLU A 230 1.19 18.79 24.81
C GLU A 230 1.88 18.77 26.18
N GLY A 231 1.64 19.83 26.96
CA GLY A 231 2.39 20.06 28.20
C GLY A 231 3.88 20.24 27.91
N ASP A 232 4.70 19.36 28.47
CA ASP A 232 6.15 19.34 28.24
C ASP A 232 6.57 18.56 26.99
N LYS A 233 5.62 17.84 26.36
CA LYS A 233 5.90 17.04 25.17
C LYS A 233 5.73 17.85 23.89
N ASN A 234 6.75 17.80 23.04
CA ASN A 234 6.72 18.35 21.69
C ASN A 234 6.50 17.21 20.68
N ASN A 235 5.29 17.04 20.14
CA ASN A 235 5.00 15.90 19.26
C ASN A 235 5.83 15.93 17.95
N TRP A 236 6.36 17.09 17.54
CA TRP A 236 7.18 17.20 16.33
C TRP A 236 8.57 16.59 16.49
N GLU A 237 8.97 16.21 17.71
CA GLU A 237 10.21 15.47 17.98
C GLU A 237 10.05 13.97 17.70
N ASP A 238 8.82 13.47 17.54
CA ASP A 238 8.50 12.07 17.22
C ASP A 238 8.35 11.82 15.69
N GLN A 239 8.71 12.79 14.84
CA GLN A 239 8.69 12.68 13.37
C GLN A 239 10.02 13.13 12.76
N SER A 240 10.30 12.70 11.53
CA SER A 240 11.51 13.02 10.77
C SER A 240 11.21 13.63 9.39
N PHE A 241 9.95 13.96 9.11
CA PHE A 241 9.49 14.51 7.85
C PHE A 241 10.00 15.94 7.62
N ILE A 242 9.91 16.79 8.64
CA ILE A 242 10.49 18.13 8.68
C ILE A 242 11.72 18.12 9.57
N LYS A 243 12.90 18.07 8.96
CA LYS A 243 14.22 18.05 9.65
C LYS A 243 14.93 19.39 9.65
N ASP A 244 14.68 20.20 8.62
CA ASP A 244 15.30 21.50 8.48
C ASP A 244 14.75 22.45 9.56
N GLU A 245 15.65 23.09 10.30
CA GLU A 245 15.27 23.94 11.44
C GLU A 245 14.50 25.19 10.98
N ALA A 246 14.81 25.73 9.80
CA ALA A 246 14.11 26.90 9.28
C ALA A 246 12.66 26.53 8.88
N ASP A 247 12.47 25.42 8.17
CA ASP A 247 11.15 24.91 7.84
C ASP A 247 10.37 24.54 9.12
N LEU A 248 11.01 23.91 10.10
CA LEU A 248 10.36 23.57 11.37
C LEU A 248 9.91 24.82 12.12
N ASN A 249 10.75 25.87 12.19
CA ASN A 249 10.40 27.14 12.83
C ASN A 249 9.22 27.85 12.14
N ILE A 250 9.06 27.70 10.83
CA ILE A 250 7.86 28.20 10.11
C ILE A 250 6.62 27.43 10.58
N VAL A 251 6.72 26.11 10.75
CA VAL A 251 5.59 25.25 11.10
C VAL A 251 5.17 25.41 12.56
N VAL A 252 6.10 25.37 13.52
CA VAL A 252 5.79 25.37 14.97
C VAL A 252 5.99 26.73 15.65
N GLY A 253 6.41 27.75 14.91
CA GLY A 253 6.77 29.07 15.45
C GLY A 253 8.17 29.09 16.06
N THR A 254 8.82 30.26 16.00
CA THR A 254 10.17 30.47 16.59
C THR A 254 10.17 30.36 18.12
N ASP A 255 9.03 30.59 18.75
CA ASP A 255 8.80 30.40 20.19
C ASP A 255 8.42 28.95 20.56
N LYS A 256 8.33 28.05 19.56
CA LYS A 256 7.90 26.66 19.71
C LYS A 256 6.52 26.54 20.37
N SER A 257 5.60 27.43 19.98
CA SER A 257 4.20 27.41 20.42
C SER A 257 3.42 26.22 19.84
N GLY A 258 3.82 25.72 18.67
CA GLY A 258 3.17 24.61 17.98
C GLY A 258 1.85 25.01 17.31
N ILE A 259 1.09 24.00 16.87
CA ILE A 259 -0.19 24.16 16.17
C ILE A 259 -1.32 23.64 17.06
N ASN A 260 -2.26 24.52 17.47
CA ASN A 260 -3.37 24.15 18.33
C ASN A 260 -4.63 23.79 17.56
N GLY A 261 -4.76 24.22 16.30
CA GLY A 261 -5.87 23.84 15.44
C GLY A 261 -5.73 24.35 14.01
N LYS A 262 -6.75 24.09 13.18
CA LYS A 262 -6.77 24.47 11.76
C LYS A 262 -6.56 25.96 11.51
N ASN A 263 -7.03 26.82 12.41
CA ASN A 263 -6.93 28.27 12.27
C ASN A 263 -5.49 28.79 12.40
N ASP A 264 -4.61 28.02 13.04
CA ASP A 264 -3.19 28.37 13.17
C ASP A 264 -2.39 28.00 11.92
N VAL A 265 -3.02 27.29 10.96
CA VAL A 265 -2.39 26.83 9.73
C VAL A 265 -2.65 27.84 8.62
N ASP A 266 -1.64 28.67 8.38
CA ASP A 266 -1.60 29.66 7.30
C ASP A 266 -0.91 29.10 6.04
N LYS A 267 -0.91 29.91 4.97
CA LYS A 267 -0.29 29.56 3.68
C LYS A 267 1.19 29.21 3.81
N SER A 268 1.95 29.89 4.66
CA SER A 268 3.39 29.63 4.80
C SER A 268 3.66 28.23 5.34
N LYS A 269 2.85 27.76 6.30
CA LYS A 269 2.91 26.38 6.81
C LYS A 269 2.50 25.38 5.74
N ILE A 270 1.44 25.66 4.98
CA ILE A 270 0.99 24.79 3.88
C ILE A 270 2.08 24.66 2.81
N ASP A 271 2.74 25.75 2.45
CA ASP A 271 3.76 25.76 1.40
C ASP A 271 5.00 24.93 1.78
N VAL A 272 5.39 24.90 3.06
CA VAL A 272 6.44 23.99 3.57
C VAL A 272 6.06 22.53 3.30
N PHE A 273 4.83 22.12 3.64
CA PHE A 273 4.37 20.76 3.39
C PHE A 273 4.23 20.45 1.90
N LYS A 274 3.66 21.36 1.10
CA LYS A 274 3.54 21.18 -0.35
C LYS A 274 4.91 20.96 -0.99
N LYS A 275 5.90 21.79 -0.66
CA LYS A 275 7.28 21.65 -1.14
C LYS A 275 7.87 20.29 -0.75
N ARG A 276 7.80 19.94 0.54
CA ARG A 276 8.36 18.68 1.04
C ARG A 276 7.69 17.46 0.42
N CYS A 277 6.36 17.46 0.35
CA CYS A 277 5.59 16.39 -0.25
C CYS A 277 5.87 16.25 -1.75
N LYS A 278 6.05 17.36 -2.48
CA LYS A 278 6.45 17.30 -3.89
C LYS A 278 7.75 16.54 -4.08
N ASP A 279 8.74 16.84 -3.25
CA ASP A 279 10.05 16.20 -3.31
C ASP A 279 9.94 14.70 -2.95
N GLU A 280 9.31 14.36 -1.82
CA GLU A 280 9.20 12.98 -1.35
C GLU A 280 8.33 12.09 -2.27
N LEU A 281 7.20 12.60 -2.78
CA LEU A 281 6.29 11.84 -3.67
C LEU A 281 6.93 11.45 -5.00
N SER A 282 7.89 12.25 -5.48
CA SER A 282 8.59 12.03 -6.76
C SER A 282 9.74 11.02 -6.67
N LYS A 283 10.19 10.69 -5.46
CA LYS A 283 11.32 9.77 -5.27
C LYS A 283 10.96 8.34 -5.68
N PRO A 284 11.94 7.57 -6.17
CA PRO A 284 11.83 6.12 -6.24
C PRO A 284 11.42 5.56 -4.88
N PHE A 285 10.52 4.58 -4.89
CA PHE A 285 10.08 3.96 -3.68
C PHE A 285 11.19 3.07 -3.08
N GLU A 286 11.51 3.31 -1.81
CA GLU A 286 12.46 2.53 -1.04
C GLU A 286 11.85 2.11 0.30
N ARG A 287 12.12 0.86 0.71
CA ARG A 287 11.70 0.33 2.01
C ARG A 287 12.91 -0.06 2.83
N LYS A 288 13.08 0.59 3.98
CA LYS A 288 14.12 0.24 4.95
C LYS A 288 13.56 -0.63 6.06
N ASN A 289 12.60 -0.15 6.86
CA ASN A 289 12.14 -0.85 8.07
C ASN A 289 10.68 -0.56 8.44
N PHE A 290 9.73 -0.85 7.55
CA PHE A 290 8.31 -0.62 7.82
C PHE A 290 7.80 -1.46 9.01
N TYR A 291 7.17 -0.90 10.04
CA TYR A 291 6.64 0.47 10.24
C TYR A 291 7.28 1.19 11.46
N LEU A 292 8.60 1.14 11.61
CA LEU A 292 9.30 1.75 12.74
C LEU A 292 9.19 3.29 12.75
N THR A 293 8.62 3.86 13.82
CA THR A 293 8.49 5.32 14.01
C THR A 293 9.76 5.94 14.59
N THR A 294 9.92 7.27 14.44
CA THR A 294 11.05 8.03 15.03
C THR A 294 11.15 7.81 16.53
N GLN A 295 10.03 7.88 17.25
CA GLN A 295 10.01 7.64 18.69
C GLN A 295 10.53 6.24 19.05
N PHE A 296 10.07 5.22 18.34
CA PHE A 296 10.51 3.85 18.59
C PHE A 296 12.01 3.68 18.30
N ILE A 297 12.47 4.20 17.16
CA ILE A 297 13.88 4.17 16.77
C ILE A 297 14.77 4.90 17.77
N ASN A 298 14.30 6.02 18.31
CA ASN A 298 15.04 6.79 19.30
C ASN A 298 15.29 6.01 20.59
N GLY A 299 14.36 5.14 21.00
CA GLY A 299 14.51 4.26 22.15
C GLY A 299 15.28 2.95 21.90
N ILE A 300 15.67 2.64 20.66
CA ILE A 300 16.54 1.50 20.35
C ILE A 300 17.97 1.82 20.81
N THR A 301 18.62 0.85 21.47
CA THR A 301 20.04 0.94 21.84
C THR A 301 20.93 0.36 20.72
N GLY A 302 22.10 0.97 20.49
CA GLY A 302 23.02 0.54 19.42
C GLY A 302 22.64 1.05 18.03
N ASP A 303 22.74 0.18 17.02
CA ASP A 303 22.52 0.53 15.62
C ASP A 303 21.03 0.81 15.34
N LYS A 304 20.74 2.10 15.11
CA LYS A 304 19.39 2.59 14.85
C LYS A 304 19.05 2.47 13.36
N PRO A 305 17.93 1.84 13.00
CA PRO A 305 17.47 1.82 11.61
C PRO A 305 17.00 3.21 11.18
N GLU A 306 17.05 3.46 9.87
CA GLU A 306 16.44 4.64 9.28
C GLU A 306 14.95 4.43 8.99
N ILE A 307 14.18 5.52 9.11
CA ILE A 307 12.77 5.59 8.71
C ILE A 307 12.70 5.62 7.19
N ASP A 308 11.77 4.85 6.62
CA ASP A 308 11.52 4.93 5.19
C ASP A 308 10.66 6.17 4.86
N ALA A 309 11.00 6.87 3.78
CA ALA A 309 10.31 8.10 3.37
C ALA A 309 8.81 7.89 3.14
N PHE A 310 8.44 6.69 2.70
CA PHE A 310 7.06 6.31 2.46
C PHE A 310 6.20 6.42 3.73
N GLN A 311 6.69 5.94 4.88
CA GLN A 311 5.96 5.93 6.15
C GLN A 311 5.41 7.30 6.51
N GLU A 312 6.27 8.31 6.50
CA GLU A 312 5.91 9.67 6.92
C GLU A 312 5.19 10.43 5.81
N THR A 313 5.51 10.16 4.54
CA THR A 313 4.74 10.71 3.40
C THR A 313 3.27 10.28 3.48
N ALA A 314 2.99 9.07 3.94
CA ALA A 314 1.62 8.61 4.19
C ALA A 314 0.93 9.31 5.37
N LEU A 315 1.67 9.91 6.31
CA LEU A 315 1.10 10.66 7.43
C LEU A 315 0.84 12.12 7.05
N PHE A 316 1.71 12.70 6.22
CA PHE A 316 1.79 14.14 6.00
C PHE A 316 1.39 14.62 4.61
N CYS A 317 1.32 13.76 3.59
CA CYS A 317 1.12 14.17 2.20
C CYS A 317 -0.18 13.67 1.58
N VAL A 318 -1.07 13.06 2.37
CA VAL A 318 -2.29 12.42 1.87
C VAL A 318 -3.53 12.98 2.58
N LYS A 319 -4.69 12.92 1.92
CA LYS A 319 -5.98 13.19 2.57
C LYS A 319 -6.10 12.30 3.81
N SER A 320 -6.61 12.88 4.90
CA SER A 320 -6.80 12.17 6.16
C SER A 320 -7.62 10.88 5.92
N PHE A 321 -7.12 9.77 6.44
CA PHE A 321 -7.67 8.45 6.20
C PHE A 321 -7.70 7.68 7.53
N THR A 322 -8.84 7.08 7.89
CA THR A 322 -8.96 6.39 9.19
C THR A 322 -8.34 5.01 9.14
N ALA A 323 -7.87 4.50 10.29
CA ALA A 323 -7.35 3.14 10.38
C ALA A 323 -8.41 2.10 10.01
N SER A 324 -9.67 2.35 10.40
CA SER A 324 -10.83 1.53 10.01
C SER A 324 -10.98 1.46 8.48
N GLN A 325 -10.98 2.61 7.80
CA GLN A 325 -11.08 2.69 6.33
C GLN A 325 -9.91 1.96 5.66
N TYR A 326 -8.69 2.12 6.16
CA TYR A 326 -7.54 1.42 5.60
C TYR A 326 -7.64 -0.10 5.73
N ILE A 327 -8.10 -0.59 6.88
CA ILE A 327 -8.33 -2.01 7.11
C ILE A 327 -9.37 -2.56 6.14
N THR A 328 -10.49 -1.86 5.93
CA THR A 328 -11.60 -2.34 5.08
C THR A 328 -11.29 -2.22 3.60
N ASP A 329 -10.76 -1.08 3.17
CA ASP A 329 -10.69 -0.72 1.76
C ASP A 329 -9.38 -1.18 1.14
N SER A 330 -8.31 -1.12 1.94
CA SER A 330 -6.95 -1.41 1.47
C SER A 330 -6.58 -2.84 1.83
N LEU A 331 -6.62 -3.21 3.11
CA LEU A 331 -6.28 -4.57 3.57
C LEU A 331 -7.39 -5.60 3.34
N GLN A 332 -8.62 -5.16 3.05
CA GLN A 332 -9.80 -6.01 2.91
C GLN A 332 -10.04 -6.90 4.14
N GLY A 333 -9.63 -6.44 5.32
CA GLY A 333 -9.78 -7.12 6.61
C GLY A 333 -11.11 -6.82 7.29
N LEU A 334 -11.15 -7.08 8.59
CA LEU A 334 -12.20 -6.66 9.51
C LEU A 334 -11.58 -5.76 10.59
N VAL A 335 -12.36 -4.80 11.08
CA VAL A 335 -11.94 -3.92 12.18
C VAL A 335 -12.34 -4.56 13.50
N SER A 336 -11.38 -4.79 14.38
CA SER A 336 -11.59 -5.32 15.73
C SER A 336 -12.18 -4.26 16.65
N ASP A 337 -13.08 -4.66 17.55
CA ASP A 337 -13.64 -3.82 18.62
C ASP A 337 -12.76 -3.72 19.85
N SER A 338 -11.68 -4.51 19.89
CA SER A 338 -10.72 -4.56 21.00
C SER A 338 -9.30 -4.78 20.49
N VAL A 339 -8.32 -4.32 21.27
CA VAL A 339 -6.90 -4.53 20.97
C VAL A 339 -6.49 -5.93 21.39
N GLU A 340 -6.10 -6.76 20.42
CA GLU A 340 -5.72 -8.18 20.63
C GLU A 340 -4.20 -8.39 20.65
N ILE A 341 -3.38 -7.33 20.62
CA ILE A 341 -1.92 -7.42 20.68
C ILE A 341 -1.40 -7.25 22.12
N SER A 342 -0.20 -7.79 22.38
CA SER A 342 0.45 -7.72 23.71
C SER A 342 0.68 -6.27 24.15
N ALA A 343 0.55 -6.00 25.45
CA ALA A 343 0.85 -4.69 26.04
C ALA A 343 2.32 -4.27 25.94
N ASP A 344 3.22 -5.21 25.63
CA ASP A 344 4.65 -4.98 25.37
C ASP A 344 4.96 -4.81 23.88
N ASP A 345 3.97 -5.01 22.98
CA ASP A 345 4.08 -4.59 21.58
C ASP A 345 4.03 -3.07 21.52
N TYR A 346 4.94 -2.45 20.77
CA TYR A 346 4.98 -1.00 20.64
C TYR A 346 3.65 -0.43 20.14
N CYS A 347 2.90 -1.16 19.33
CA CYS A 347 1.64 -0.69 18.80
C CYS A 347 0.47 -0.77 19.75
N TYR A 348 0.62 -1.37 20.93
CA TYR A 348 -0.49 -1.47 21.87
C TYR A 348 -1.13 -0.10 22.15
N LEU A 349 -2.43 0.00 21.90
CA LEU A 349 -3.26 1.16 22.20
C LEU A 349 -4.17 0.81 23.39
N SER A 350 -4.10 1.60 24.46
CA SER A 350 -4.88 1.37 25.68
C SER A 350 -6.36 1.75 25.54
N ASP A 351 -6.68 2.65 24.61
CA ASP A 351 -8.05 3.08 24.31
C ASP A 351 -8.26 3.11 22.80
N VAL A 352 -9.25 2.36 22.34
CA VAL A 352 -9.68 2.31 20.93
C VAL A 352 -11.18 2.55 20.79
N SER A 353 -11.82 3.14 21.81
CA SER A 353 -13.26 3.41 21.83
C SER A 353 -13.69 4.36 20.71
N ASN A 354 -12.83 5.31 20.33
CA ASN A 354 -13.06 6.24 19.22
C ASN A 354 -12.16 5.95 18.00
N LYS A 355 -12.39 4.81 17.34
CA LYS A 355 -11.59 4.37 16.18
C LYS A 355 -11.56 5.39 15.03
N GLU A 356 -12.63 6.17 14.87
CA GLU A 356 -12.74 7.18 13.82
C GLU A 356 -11.78 8.38 14.03
N SER A 357 -11.26 8.56 15.24
CA SER A 357 -10.22 9.55 15.54
C SER A 357 -8.79 9.09 15.22
N LEU A 358 -8.62 7.80 14.86
CA LEU A 358 -7.33 7.20 14.56
C LEU A 358 -7.02 7.36 13.08
N THR A 359 -6.51 8.52 12.70
CA THR A 359 -6.24 8.90 11.31
C THR A 359 -4.75 8.92 10.98
N THR A 360 -4.42 8.96 9.68
CA THR A 360 -3.04 9.10 9.15
C THR A 360 -2.24 10.24 9.79
N ASN A 361 -2.89 11.34 10.14
CA ASN A 361 -2.27 12.56 10.64
C ASN A 361 -2.30 12.70 12.17
N ASN A 362 -2.73 11.69 12.92
CA ASN A 362 -2.73 11.69 14.38
C ASN A 362 -1.45 11.04 14.95
N PRO A 363 -0.70 11.67 15.87
CA PRO A 363 0.53 11.11 16.42
C PRO A 363 0.32 9.87 17.31
N LEU A 364 -0.86 9.68 17.92
CA LEU A 364 -1.15 8.55 18.81
C LEU A 364 -0.07 8.33 19.89
N GLY A 365 0.39 9.42 20.50
CA GLY A 365 1.49 9.40 21.47
C GLY A 365 2.86 9.06 20.88
N GLY A 366 3.03 9.15 19.56
CA GLY A 366 4.25 8.83 18.80
C GLY A 366 4.19 7.50 18.04
N LYS A 367 3.15 6.67 18.28
CA LYS A 367 2.98 5.32 17.68
C LYS A 367 2.56 5.35 16.22
N SER A 368 2.04 6.47 15.73
CA SER A 368 1.54 6.68 14.37
C SER A 368 0.33 5.82 13.97
N PHE A 369 -0.28 6.22 12.86
CA PHE A 369 -1.37 5.53 12.17
C PHE A 369 -1.13 4.02 11.95
N TRP A 370 0.09 3.61 11.63
CA TRP A 370 0.39 2.22 11.34
C TRP A 370 0.17 1.29 12.53
N CYS A 371 0.37 1.81 13.75
CA CYS A 371 0.05 1.07 14.97
C CYS A 371 -1.44 0.97 15.24
N ALA A 372 -2.24 1.96 14.86
CA ALA A 372 -3.71 1.83 14.89
C ALA A 372 -4.18 0.75 13.91
N VAL A 373 -3.64 0.72 12.70
CA VAL A 373 -3.94 -0.33 11.71
C VAL A 373 -3.60 -1.72 12.27
N LYS A 374 -2.40 -1.91 12.85
CA LYS A 374 -2.02 -3.19 13.46
C LYS A 374 -2.94 -3.57 14.62
N SER A 375 -3.20 -2.64 15.54
CA SER A 375 -3.99 -2.91 16.75
C SER A 375 -5.45 -3.25 16.47
N LEU A 376 -6.01 -2.67 15.41
CA LEU A 376 -7.41 -2.84 15.05
C LEU A 376 -7.63 -3.92 13.99
N TYR A 377 -6.60 -4.46 13.36
CA TYR A 377 -6.80 -5.43 12.30
C TYR A 377 -7.26 -6.78 12.82
N LYS A 378 -8.28 -7.34 12.16
CA LYS A 378 -8.73 -8.72 12.32
C LYS A 378 -8.82 -9.41 10.95
N ALA A 379 -8.24 -10.60 10.84
CA ALA A 379 -8.33 -11.38 9.61
C ALA A 379 -9.77 -11.84 9.37
N LYS A 380 -10.21 -11.85 8.10
CA LYS A 380 -11.49 -12.46 7.73
C LYS A 380 -11.45 -13.97 7.99
N PRO A 381 -12.52 -14.58 8.54
CA PRO A 381 -12.61 -16.03 8.64
C PRO A 381 -12.38 -16.67 7.27
N ARG A 382 -11.55 -17.73 7.22
CA ARG A 382 -11.43 -18.56 6.02
C ARG A 382 -12.71 -19.41 5.95
N ASN A 383 -13.58 -19.11 5.00
CA ASN A 383 -14.73 -19.95 4.65
C ASN A 383 -14.31 -21.07 3.70
#